data_AF-A0A7X2ZFA1-F1
#
_entry.id   AF-A0A7X2ZFA1-F1
#
_cell.length_a   1.000
_cell.length_b   1.000
_cell.length_c   1.000
_cell.angle_alpha   90.00
_cell.angle_beta   90.00
_cell.angle_gamma   90.00
#
_symmetry.space_group_name_H-M   'P 1'
#
loop_
_entity.id
_entity.type
_entity.pdbx_description
1 polymer ?
#
loop_
_entity_poly.entity_id
_entity_poly.type
_entity_poly.pdbx_seq_one_letter_code
_entity_poly.pdbx_strand_id
1 'polypeptide(L)'
;MIEVVDDSKGSVRYSSPGELAAVCSETIDPELRINGLKGQAVDWQAWYEAWSAAQGADVSLQPTHLQVAAVDEFQATIPWHELRDAFILYAQEEGQPLQKGFPIRLYVPNGSSECLNVKSVVRLCLLYDPALGDKATFGFSNTVTPEQMLANRQSK
;
A
#
# COMPACT_ATOMS: atom_id res chain seq x y z
N MET A 1 -10.16 3.89 -7.48
CA MET A 1 -9.22 3.08 -8.27
C MET A 1 -7.96 2.89 -7.46
N ILE A 2 -7.44 1.67 -7.42
CA ILE A 2 -6.18 1.30 -6.75
C ILE A 2 -5.31 0.60 -7.79
N GLU A 3 -4.05 1.00 -7.92
CA GLU A 3 -3.11 0.42 -8.87
C GLU A 3 -2.03 -0.38 -8.14
N VAL A 4 -1.76 -1.58 -8.63
CA VAL A 4 -0.63 -2.39 -8.19
C VAL A 4 0.33 -2.54 -9.36
N VAL A 5 1.58 -2.17 -9.15
CA VAL A 5 2.64 -2.18 -10.15
C VAL A 5 3.74 -3.11 -9.66
N ASP A 6 4.18 -4.01 -10.51
CA ASP A 6 5.35 -4.84 -10.30
C ASP A 6 6.18 -4.82 -11.59
N ASP A 7 7.45 -4.41 -11.48
CA ASP A 7 8.32 -4.29 -12.66
C ASP A 7 8.59 -5.64 -13.35
N SER A 8 8.44 -6.76 -12.62
CA SER A 8 8.62 -8.12 -13.13
C SER A 8 7.31 -8.77 -13.57
N LYS A 9 6.18 -8.42 -12.95
CA LYS A 9 4.87 -9.10 -13.13
C LYS A 9 3.82 -8.24 -13.83
N GLY A 10 4.13 -6.98 -14.12
CA GLY A 10 3.23 -6.02 -14.76
C GLY A 10 2.36 -5.26 -13.77
N SER A 11 1.35 -4.57 -14.29
CA SER A 11 0.47 -3.71 -13.49
C SER A 11 -1.00 -4.12 -13.60
N VAL A 12 -1.71 -4.11 -12.47
CA VAL A 12 -3.15 -4.35 -12.37
C VAL A 12 -3.84 -3.15 -11.75
N ARG A 13 -5.02 -2.80 -12.25
CA ARG A 13 -5.87 -1.75 -11.67
C ARG A 13 -7.16 -2.35 -11.15
N TYR A 14 -7.49 -2.03 -9.92
CA TYR A 14 -8.73 -2.38 -9.25
C TYR A 14 -9.66 -1.17 -9.23
N SER A 15 -10.90 -1.38 -9.64
CA SER A 15 -11.92 -0.33 -9.65
C SER A 15 -12.39 -0.01 -8.23
N SER A 16 -12.34 -0.99 -7.32
CA SER A 16 -12.79 -0.86 -5.93
C SER A 16 -11.87 -1.54 -4.92
N PRO A 17 -11.94 -1.18 -3.62
CA PRO A 17 -11.26 -1.89 -2.54
C PRO A 17 -11.65 -3.38 -2.46
N GLY A 18 -12.92 -3.69 -2.71
CA GLY A 18 -13.44 -5.06 -2.65
C GLY A 18 -12.85 -5.96 -3.75
N GLU A 19 -12.63 -5.43 -4.96
CA GLU A 19 -11.95 -6.18 -6.02
C GLU A 19 -10.50 -6.50 -5.66
N LEU A 20 -9.78 -5.55 -5.03
CA LEU A 20 -8.43 -5.80 -4.53
C LEU A 20 -8.47 -6.88 -3.44
N ALA A 21 -9.36 -6.77 -2.47
CA ALA A 21 -9.47 -7.72 -1.37
C ALA A 21 -9.82 -9.14 -1.88
N ALA A 22 -10.70 -9.26 -2.88
CA ALA A 22 -11.15 -10.52 -3.44
C ALA A 22 -10.05 -11.36 -4.12
N VAL A 23 -8.86 -10.80 -4.36
CA VAL A 23 -7.69 -11.57 -4.81
C VAL A 23 -7.27 -12.60 -3.76
N CYS A 24 -7.46 -12.28 -2.48
CA CYS A 24 -7.23 -13.20 -1.37
C CYS A 24 -8.57 -13.57 -0.74
N SER A 25 -8.90 -14.85 -0.74
CA SER A 25 -10.16 -15.34 -0.14
C SER A 25 -10.18 -15.21 1.39
N GLU A 26 -9.02 -15.02 2.01
CA GLU A 26 -8.87 -14.98 3.46
C GLU A 26 -8.87 -13.53 3.98
N THR A 27 -9.87 -13.23 4.81
CA THR A 27 -9.90 -12.01 5.60
C THR A 27 -9.28 -12.26 6.97
N ILE A 28 -8.61 -11.26 7.52
CA ILE A 28 -8.12 -11.29 8.90
C ILE A 28 -8.93 -10.37 9.80
N ASP A 29 -8.95 -10.68 11.10
CA ASP A 29 -9.45 -9.77 12.11
C ASP A 29 -8.34 -8.74 12.46
N PRO A 30 -8.53 -7.45 12.12
CA PRO A 30 -7.53 -6.43 12.40
C PRO A 30 -7.28 -6.21 13.90
N GLU A 31 -8.23 -6.55 14.77
CA GLU A 31 -8.08 -6.38 16.22
C GLU A 31 -7.01 -7.32 16.80
N LEU A 32 -6.75 -8.45 16.13
CA LEU A 32 -5.68 -9.38 16.51
C LEU A 32 -4.28 -8.79 16.32
N ARG A 33 -4.13 -7.72 15.51
CA ARG A 33 -2.85 -7.05 15.24
C ARG A 33 -2.77 -5.66 15.84
N ILE A 34 -3.89 -4.94 15.87
CA ILE A 34 -3.98 -3.58 16.42
C ILE A 34 -5.22 -3.51 17.31
N ASN A 35 -4.98 -3.39 18.62
CA ASN A 35 -6.06 -3.33 19.61
C ASN A 35 -7.07 -2.21 19.28
N GLY A 36 -8.36 -2.56 19.28
CA GLY A 36 -9.46 -1.64 18.97
C GLY A 36 -9.59 -1.24 17.50
N LEU A 37 -8.77 -1.80 16.59
CA LEU A 37 -8.98 -1.63 15.17
C LEU A 37 -10.09 -2.55 14.68
N LYS A 38 -11.09 -1.97 14.03
CA LYS A 38 -12.26 -2.68 13.52
C LYS A 38 -12.40 -2.53 12.02
N GLY A 39 -13.01 -3.52 11.39
CA GLY A 39 -13.34 -3.52 9.98
C GLY A 39 -12.88 -4.77 9.25
N GLN A 40 -12.95 -4.73 7.91
CA GLN A 40 -12.54 -5.84 7.07
C GLN A 40 -11.12 -5.60 6.56
N ALA A 41 -10.26 -6.58 6.78
CA ALA A 41 -8.88 -6.55 6.40
C ALA A 41 -8.46 -7.83 5.69
N VAL A 42 -7.41 -7.71 4.89
CA VAL A 42 -6.72 -8.81 4.22
C VAL A 42 -5.24 -8.75 4.60
N ASP A 43 -4.67 -9.91 4.88
CA ASP A 43 -3.24 -10.04 5.17
C ASP A 43 -2.39 -9.69 3.94
N TRP A 44 -1.33 -8.91 4.14
CA TRP A 44 -0.47 -8.47 3.04
C TRP A 44 0.28 -9.63 2.37
N GLN A 45 0.81 -10.57 3.15
CA GLN A 45 1.60 -11.68 2.61
C GLN A 45 0.71 -12.64 1.83
N ALA A 46 -0.40 -13.07 2.42
CA ALA A 46 -1.37 -13.94 1.77
C ALA A 46 -1.96 -13.29 0.50
N TRP A 47 -2.20 -11.97 0.54
CA TRP A 47 -2.64 -11.23 -0.64
C TRP A 47 -1.59 -11.19 -1.73
N TYR A 48 -0.33 -10.88 -1.39
CA TYR A 48 0.76 -10.83 -2.36
C TYR A 48 0.99 -12.20 -3.00
N GLU A 49 0.98 -13.27 -2.23
CA GLU A 49 1.16 -14.64 -2.73
C GLU A 49 0.05 -15.01 -3.72
N ALA A 50 -1.22 -14.76 -3.35
CA ALA A 50 -2.36 -15.02 -4.22
C ALA A 50 -2.32 -14.16 -5.50
N TRP A 51 -1.99 -12.87 -5.36
CA TRP A 51 -1.84 -11.95 -6.48
C TRP A 51 -0.73 -12.38 -7.44
N SER A 52 0.44 -12.70 -6.91
CA SER A 52 1.63 -13.13 -7.65
C SER A 52 1.36 -14.43 -8.42
N ALA A 53 0.72 -15.42 -7.77
CA ALA A 53 0.31 -16.65 -8.42
C ALA A 53 -0.68 -16.42 -9.57
N ALA A 54 -1.63 -15.49 -9.41
CA ALA A 54 -2.58 -15.13 -10.45
C ALA A 54 -1.92 -14.42 -11.66
N GLN A 55 -0.78 -13.75 -11.48
CA GLN A 55 -0.01 -13.17 -12.58
C GLN A 55 0.83 -14.20 -13.36
N GLY A 56 0.81 -15.48 -12.96
CA GLY A 56 1.61 -16.53 -13.61
C GLY A 56 3.12 -16.33 -13.45
N ALA A 57 3.52 -15.54 -12.46
CA ALA A 57 4.91 -15.19 -12.24
C ALA A 57 5.62 -16.24 -11.39
N ASP A 58 6.94 -16.34 -11.59
CA ASP A 58 7.77 -17.18 -10.75
C ASP A 58 7.78 -16.63 -9.32
N VAL A 59 7.20 -17.40 -8.39
CA VAL A 59 7.12 -17.09 -6.96
C VAL A 59 8.52 -17.05 -6.31
N SER A 60 9.56 -17.49 -7.02
CA SER A 60 10.94 -17.47 -6.54
C SER A 60 11.52 -16.06 -6.39
N LEU A 61 11.01 -15.06 -7.14
CA LEU A 61 11.48 -13.68 -7.06
C LEU A 61 10.58 -12.87 -6.11
N GLN A 62 11.05 -12.72 -4.87
CA GLN A 62 10.42 -11.87 -3.86
C GLN A 62 10.87 -10.40 -4.00
N PRO A 63 9.97 -9.42 -3.83
CA PRO A 63 10.33 -8.00 -3.84
C PRO A 63 11.24 -7.65 -2.66
N THR A 64 12.11 -6.67 -2.84
CA THR A 64 12.94 -6.13 -1.76
C THR A 64 12.18 -5.08 -0.95
N HIS A 65 11.24 -4.37 -1.58
CA HIS A 65 10.48 -3.28 -0.97
C HIS A 65 9.05 -3.21 -1.51
N LEU A 66 8.18 -2.62 -0.69
CA LEU A 66 6.90 -2.06 -1.13
C LEU A 66 6.98 -0.54 -1.08
N GLN A 67 6.75 0.12 -2.20
CA GLN A 67 6.46 1.55 -2.20
C GLN A 67 4.95 1.77 -2.26
N VAL A 68 4.46 2.68 -1.42
CA VAL A 68 3.05 2.98 -1.23
C VAL A 68 2.85 4.46 -1.49
N ALA A 69 1.87 4.82 -2.32
CA ALA A 69 1.48 6.20 -2.55
C ALA A 69 0.01 6.43 -2.18
N ALA A 70 -0.22 7.50 -1.44
CA ALA A 70 -1.53 7.97 -1.02
C ALA A 70 -2.06 9.07 -1.94
N VAL A 71 -3.37 9.34 -1.83
CA VAL A 71 -4.04 10.40 -2.59
C VAL A 71 -3.52 11.81 -2.27
N ASP A 72 -2.98 12.02 -1.07
CA ASP A 72 -2.47 13.31 -0.57
C ASP A 72 -0.97 13.49 -0.85
N GLU A 73 -0.44 12.76 -1.83
CA GLU A 73 0.98 12.79 -2.23
C GLU A 73 1.94 12.24 -1.17
N PHE A 74 1.44 11.74 -0.04
CA PHE A 74 2.26 11.00 0.91
C PHE A 74 2.74 9.68 0.28
N GLN A 75 4.02 9.39 0.47
CA GLN A 75 4.64 8.16 0.02
C GLN A 75 5.49 7.52 1.11
N ALA A 76 5.54 6.19 1.11
CA ALA A 76 6.44 5.40 1.94
C ALA A 76 7.08 4.29 1.12
N THR A 77 8.38 4.07 1.27
CA THR A 77 9.10 2.92 0.75
C THR A 77 9.51 2.06 1.95
N ILE A 78 9.01 0.83 1.97
CA ILE A 78 9.01 -0.06 3.13
C ILE A 78 9.82 -1.33 2.78
N PRO A 79 10.90 -1.64 3.50
CA PRO A 79 11.64 -2.88 3.32
C PRO A 79 10.72 -4.09 3.50
N TRP A 80 10.91 -5.11 2.67
CA TRP A 80 10.02 -6.27 2.64
C TRP A 80 9.89 -6.96 4.01
N HIS A 81 10.98 -7.00 4.78
CA HIS A 81 11.01 -7.61 6.10
C HIS A 81 10.12 -6.89 7.14
N GLU A 82 9.87 -5.58 6.99
CA GLU A 82 8.96 -4.83 7.89
C GLU A 82 7.49 -5.14 7.60
N LEU A 83 7.17 -5.69 6.43
CA LEU A 83 5.80 -5.98 6.00
C LEU A 83 5.25 -7.31 6.52
N ARG A 84 6.00 -8.02 7.38
CA ARG A 84 5.66 -9.38 7.83
C ARG A 84 4.25 -9.52 8.36
N ASP A 85 3.84 -8.58 9.21
CA ASP A 85 2.53 -8.57 9.84
C ASP A 85 1.64 -7.46 9.26
N ALA A 86 2.01 -6.92 8.09
CA ALA A 86 1.25 -5.88 7.45
C ALA A 86 -0.09 -6.40 6.94
N PHE A 87 -1.07 -5.50 6.85
CA PHE A 87 -2.38 -5.82 6.32
C PHE A 87 -3.04 -4.60 5.72
N ILE A 88 -4.00 -4.84 4.83
CA ILE A 88 -4.77 -3.81 4.16
C ILE A 88 -6.16 -3.81 4.78
N LEU A 89 -6.53 -2.69 5.42
CA LEU A 89 -7.91 -2.41 5.81
C LEU A 89 -8.63 -1.79 4.61
N TYR A 90 -9.76 -2.36 4.22
CA TYR A 90 -10.49 -1.94 3.00
C TYR A 90 -11.95 -1.55 3.23
N ALA A 91 -12.53 -1.93 4.37
CA ALA A 91 -13.87 -1.54 4.77
C ALA A 91 -14.00 -1.44 6.30
N GLN A 92 -15.03 -0.72 6.75
CA GLN A 92 -15.45 -0.71 8.15
C GLN A 92 -16.13 -2.03 8.53
N GLU A 93 -16.56 -2.14 9.79
CA GLU A 93 -17.48 -3.21 10.20
C GLU A 93 -18.70 -3.20 9.27
N GLU A 94 -19.27 -4.37 8.98
CA GLU A 94 -20.41 -4.52 8.06
C GLU A 94 -20.15 -4.12 6.58
N GLY A 95 -18.90 -3.85 6.19
CA GLY A 95 -18.51 -3.70 4.78
C GLY A 95 -18.71 -2.30 4.20
N GLN A 96 -19.04 -1.30 5.02
CA GLN A 96 -19.13 0.08 4.51
C GLN A 96 -17.75 0.64 4.15
N PRO A 97 -17.65 1.58 3.18
CA PRO A 97 -16.40 2.25 2.85
C PRO A 97 -15.73 2.89 4.08
N LEU A 98 -14.40 2.95 4.10
CA LEU A 98 -13.66 3.61 5.17
C LEU A 98 -14.04 5.09 5.28
N GLN A 99 -14.40 5.56 6.49
CA GLN A 99 -14.57 6.99 6.75
C GLN A 99 -13.22 7.73 6.76
N LYS A 100 -12.16 7.05 7.18
CA LYS A 100 -10.80 7.60 7.24
C LYS A 100 -9.85 6.68 6.49
N GLY A 101 -9.15 7.22 5.50
CA GLY A 101 -8.19 6.45 4.70
C GLY A 101 -8.81 5.70 3.53
N PHE A 102 -9.96 6.13 3.01
CA PHE A 102 -10.51 5.61 1.75
C PHE A 102 -9.54 5.88 0.58
N PRO A 103 -9.31 4.95 -0.37
CA PRO A 103 -10.05 3.71 -0.58
C PRO A 103 -9.59 2.53 0.29
N ILE A 104 -8.30 2.46 0.63
CA ILE A 104 -7.74 1.45 1.53
C ILE A 104 -6.67 2.10 2.43
N ARG A 105 -6.41 1.46 3.57
CA ARG A 105 -5.34 1.84 4.49
C ARG A 105 -4.38 0.68 4.71
N LEU A 106 -3.09 0.93 4.52
CA LEU A 106 -2.04 -0.01 4.91
C LEU A 106 -1.74 0.16 6.40
N TYR A 107 -1.59 -0.96 7.10
CA TYR A 107 -1.05 -1.02 8.45
C TYR A 107 0.20 -1.88 8.46
N VAL A 108 1.23 -1.42 9.19
CA VAL A 108 2.51 -2.09 9.36
C VAL A 108 2.84 -2.13 10.86
N PRO A 109 2.22 -3.06 11.63
CA PRO A 109 2.28 -3.05 13.10
C PRO A 109 3.70 -3.12 13.68
N ASN A 110 4.58 -3.89 13.03
CA ASN A 110 5.97 -4.08 13.44
C ASN A 110 6.95 -3.25 12.60
N GLY A 111 6.44 -2.23 11.92
CA GLY A 111 7.24 -1.29 11.14
C GLY A 111 8.06 -0.38 12.04
N SER A 112 9.12 0.18 11.47
CA SER A 112 10.05 1.08 12.14
C SER A 112 9.43 2.45 12.50
N SER A 113 8.26 2.79 11.97
CA SER A 113 7.56 4.06 12.22
C SER A 113 6.04 3.96 12.03
N GLU A 114 5.27 4.72 12.81
CA GLU A 114 3.82 4.87 12.60
C GLU A 114 3.47 5.50 11.25
N CYS A 115 4.39 6.26 10.64
CA CYS A 115 4.23 6.85 9.31
C CYS A 115 4.06 5.79 8.21
N LEU A 116 4.39 4.52 8.49
CA LEU A 116 4.20 3.40 7.56
C LEU A 116 2.74 2.92 7.52
N ASN A 117 1.88 3.39 8.45
CA ASN A 117 0.44 3.14 8.44
C ASN A 117 -0.29 4.08 7.46
N VAL A 118 0.04 3.94 6.18
CA VAL A 118 -0.36 4.86 5.11
C VAL A 118 -1.87 4.84 4.87
N LYS A 119 -2.50 6.01 4.90
CA LYS A 119 -3.94 6.20 4.67
C LYS A 119 -4.19 6.49 3.19
N SER A 120 -5.40 6.18 2.73
CA SER A 120 -5.88 6.59 1.40
C SER A 120 -4.97 6.14 0.27
N VAL A 121 -4.48 4.90 0.35
CA VAL A 121 -3.53 4.35 -0.62
C VAL A 121 -4.22 4.17 -1.96
N VAL A 122 -3.58 4.66 -3.02
CA VAL A 122 -4.05 4.55 -4.40
C VAL A 122 -3.08 3.81 -5.29
N ARG A 123 -1.82 3.64 -4.87
CA ARG A 123 -0.81 2.88 -5.61
C ARG A 123 0.09 2.07 -4.68
N LEU A 124 0.34 0.83 -5.07
CA LEU A 124 1.28 -0.11 -4.45
C LEU A 124 2.31 -0.52 -5.53
N CYS A 125 3.59 -0.29 -5.29
CA CYS A 125 4.67 -0.64 -6.20
C CYS A 125 5.59 -1.68 -5.55
N LEU A 126 5.70 -2.85 -6.17
CA LEU A 126 6.59 -3.92 -5.76
C LEU A 126 7.95 -3.72 -6.42
N LEU A 127 8.97 -3.46 -5.60
CA LEU A 127 10.31 -3.08 -6.06
C LEU A 127 11.31 -4.20 -5.78
N TYR A 128 12.31 -4.35 -6.66
CA TYR A 128 13.35 -5.39 -6.59
C TYR A 128 14.75 -4.80 -6.51
N ASP A 129 14.87 -3.57 -6.00
CA ASP A 129 16.15 -2.86 -5.90
C ASP A 129 16.74 -3.01 -4.49
N PRO A 130 17.86 -3.74 -4.30
CA PRO A 130 18.54 -3.82 -3.01
C PRO A 130 19.28 -2.53 -2.64
N ALA A 131 19.53 -1.61 -3.58
CA ALA A 131 20.22 -0.35 -3.30
C ALA A 131 19.39 0.64 -2.47
N LEU A 132 18.09 0.39 -2.32
CA LEU A 132 17.19 1.16 -1.44
C LEU A 132 17.51 0.98 0.05
N GLY A 133 18.33 -0.02 0.41
CA GLY A 133 18.79 -0.28 1.78
C GLY A 133 17.74 -0.99 2.63
N ASP A 134 17.98 -1.03 3.94
CA ASP A 134 17.13 -1.78 4.89
C ASP A 134 16.26 -0.87 5.78
N LYS A 135 16.23 0.44 5.50
CA LYS A 135 15.48 1.40 6.32
C LYS A 135 14.29 1.93 5.55
N ALA A 136 13.12 1.91 6.20
CA ALA A 136 11.96 2.58 5.64
C ALA A 136 12.21 4.08 5.46
N THR A 137 11.66 4.62 4.36
CA THR A 137 11.67 6.05 4.05
C THR A 137 10.25 6.50 3.78
N PHE A 138 9.91 7.73 4.18
CA PHE A 138 8.57 8.27 3.99
C PHE A 138 8.60 9.80 3.96
N GLY A 139 7.59 10.39 3.33
CA GLY A 139 7.44 11.83 3.21
C GLY A 139 6.41 12.21 2.16
N PHE A 140 6.21 13.50 1.97
CA PHE A 140 5.37 14.00 0.87
C PHE A 140 6.22 14.11 -0.40
N SER A 141 5.64 13.69 -1.52
CA SER A 141 6.26 13.85 -2.83
C SER A 141 6.30 15.34 -3.17
N ASN A 142 7.48 15.96 -3.09
CA ASN A 142 7.70 17.35 -3.52
C ASN A 142 7.83 17.45 -5.05
N THR A 143 6.94 16.78 -5.80
CA THR A 143 6.95 16.87 -7.26
C THR A 143 6.26 18.17 -7.67
N VAL A 144 6.99 19.28 -7.61
CA VAL A 144 6.49 20.55 -8.14
C VAL A 144 6.44 20.42 -9.66
N THR A 145 5.25 20.47 -10.25
CA THR A 145 5.15 20.51 -11.71
C THR A 145 5.72 21.85 -12.22
N PRO A 146 6.26 21.90 -13.45
CA PRO A 146 6.70 23.17 -14.05
C PRO A 146 5.61 24.26 -14.03
N GLU A 147 4.33 23.86 -14.11
CA GLU A 147 3.17 24.75 -14.04
C GLU A 147 2.98 25.36 -12.65
N GLN A 148 3.18 24.59 -11.58
CA GLN A 148 3.13 25.06 -10.20
C GLN A 148 4.28 26.04 -9.87
N MET A 149 5.45 25.87 -10.50
CA MET A 149 6.56 26.84 -10.38
C MET A 149 6.25 28.19 -11.06
N LEU A 150 5.46 28.20 -12.12
CA LEU A 150 5.06 29.42 -12.83
C LEU A 150 3.99 30.20 -12.07
N ALA A 151 3.04 29.53 -11.42
CA ALA A 151 2.00 30.16 -10.61
C ALA A 151 2.57 30.90 -9.39
N ASN A 152 3.58 30.35 -8.72
CA ASN A 152 4.21 30.97 -7.55
C ASN A 152 5.11 32.18 -7.89
N ARG A 153 5.38 32.44 -9.17
CA ARG A 153 6.14 33.63 -9.62
C ARG A 153 5.26 34.86 -9.84
N GLN A 154 3.94 34.72 -9.89
CA GLN A 154 3.01 35.84 -10.11
C GLN A 154 2.41 36.43 -8.82
N SER A 155 2.77 35.88 -7.66
CA SER A 155 2.33 36.37 -6.34
C SER A 155 3.38 37.24 -5.63
N LYS A 156 4.06 38.12 -6.37
CA LYS A 156 4.90 39.19 -5.82
C LYS A 156 4.65 40.50 -6.53
#